data_AF-A0A8H6FMH3-F1
#
_entry.id   AF-A0A8H6FMH3-F1
#
_cell.length_a   1.000
_cell.length_b   1.000
_cell.length_c   1.000
_cell.angle_alpha   90.00
_cell.angle_beta   90.00
_cell.angle_gamma   90.00
#
_symmetry.space_group_name_H-M   'P 1'
#
loop_
_entity.id
_entity.type
_entity.pdbx_description
1 polymer ?
#
loop_
_entity_poly.entity_id
_entity_poly.type
_entity_poly.pdbx_seq_one_letter_code
_entity_poly.pdbx_strand_id
1 'polypeptide(L)'
;MIVITTVLFGLFIAQAIAGVFSAKIASDRAGLSSSQHCGIWQFNENAGGEPADRDDLNNYQKEARASQYARTCYNSPDPTDPLSCKVFYNQSIAYSTKTYQPCPFASSELCHDGLYSAISFDTGYIDASVIGINSPTTHKFRRTTSCSPLNMSEPYVLRSSPGTNGTAYHYYYGPKDYTSYTFNTSGRPFEWLVPVYSVSTYFSSLYPEIDYWHPIPELQTPANSTLTIIFVSSMHIYHVKPSFDPIFPANEPRYFEGFRKPYYYNADPRARALACVDTSELCSPDGTTCWSMTSPLPPDIQSSPEYWLMKWSLANSNTFDSIKWRLGTALLAQESVSQSVSIPLSPYQWQLEASQLFATSLARIQYDAWKIATGEDRERPGYVEVTPEEARGRLCRLYKFKSSDYTNINLAAFVGLPLLAITIFVLSWDASVVGLGSRKDESTASEPLIIDVIVRFVCDILLVFTVGIYTGIITLFRKLGRCIRDRRPNSNLS
;
A
#
# COMPACT_ATOMS: atom_id res chain seq x y z
N MET A 1 62.75 2.82 -8.48
CA MET A 1 61.93 1.65 -8.87
C MET A 1 60.94 1.25 -7.79
N ILE A 2 61.39 0.93 -6.56
CA ILE A 2 60.51 0.49 -5.44
C ILE A 2 59.35 1.47 -5.17
N VAL A 3 59.62 2.77 -5.04
CA VAL A 3 58.57 3.78 -4.76
C VAL A 3 57.48 3.79 -5.84
N ILE A 4 57.87 3.68 -7.11
CA ILE A 4 56.94 3.70 -8.25
C ILE A 4 56.08 2.43 -8.27
N THR A 5 56.68 1.25 -8.06
CA THR A 5 55.91 0.01 -7.96
C THR A 5 54.99 0.00 -6.76
N THR A 6 55.37 0.61 -5.62
CA THR A 6 54.46 0.75 -4.47
C THR A 6 53.28 1.67 -4.77
N VAL A 7 53.51 2.79 -5.47
CA VAL A 7 52.43 3.72 -5.86
C VAL A 7 51.47 3.08 -6.85
N LEU A 8 51.98 2.42 -7.90
CA LEU A 8 51.12 1.76 -8.90
C LEU A 8 50.35 0.59 -8.31
N PHE A 9 50.95 -0.19 -7.40
CA PHE A 9 50.25 -1.27 -6.70
C PHE A 9 49.17 -0.73 -5.74
N GLY A 10 49.46 0.36 -5.01
CA GLY A 10 48.46 1.03 -4.16
C GLY A 10 47.28 1.57 -4.97
N LEU A 11 47.55 2.13 -6.15
CA LEU A 11 46.53 2.62 -7.08
C LEU A 11 45.70 1.50 -7.71
N PHE A 12 46.32 0.36 -8.06
CA PHE A 12 45.60 -0.84 -8.50
C PHE A 12 44.69 -1.38 -7.40
N ILE A 13 45.17 -1.46 -6.15
CA ILE A 13 44.34 -1.86 -5.00
C ILE A 13 43.19 -0.88 -4.82
N ALA A 14 43.44 0.44 -4.90
CA ALA A 14 42.40 1.45 -4.80
C ALA A 14 41.34 1.29 -5.90
N GLN A 15 41.75 0.96 -7.13
CA GLN A 15 40.82 0.73 -8.24
C GLN A 15 40.04 -0.58 -8.11
N ALA A 16 40.65 -1.66 -7.59
CA ALA A 16 39.95 -2.90 -7.29
C ALA A 16 38.94 -2.71 -6.14
N ILE A 17 39.33 -2.01 -5.07
CA ILE A 17 38.42 -1.64 -3.97
C ILE A 17 37.28 -0.77 -4.51
N ALA A 18 37.60 0.26 -5.29
CA ALA A 18 36.60 1.15 -5.85
C ALA A 18 35.73 0.44 -6.91
N GLY A 19 36.21 -0.60 -7.57
CA GLY A 19 35.42 -1.53 -8.41
C GLY A 19 34.49 -2.45 -7.62
N VAL A 20 34.90 -2.88 -6.42
CA VAL A 20 34.01 -3.60 -5.49
C VAL A 20 32.94 -2.65 -4.91
N PHE A 21 33.31 -1.39 -4.63
CA PHE A 21 32.33 -0.34 -4.31
C PHE A 21 31.51 0.09 -5.54
N SER A 22 32.00 -0.14 -6.76
CA SER A 22 31.26 0.07 -8.00
C SER A 22 30.05 -0.85 -8.11
N ALA A 23 30.14 -2.08 -7.60
CA ALA A 23 28.99 -2.96 -7.45
C ALA A 23 27.92 -2.40 -6.49
N LYS A 24 28.25 -1.37 -5.68
CA LYS A 24 27.33 -0.56 -4.86
C LYS A 24 26.98 0.82 -5.47
N ILE A 25 27.33 1.08 -6.74
CA ILE A 25 26.98 2.35 -7.43
C ILE A 25 25.48 2.51 -7.57
N ALA A 26 24.75 1.41 -7.76
CA ALA A 26 23.30 1.41 -7.65
C ALA A 26 22.92 1.57 -6.17
N SER A 27 22.71 2.82 -5.75
CA SER A 27 22.45 3.15 -4.33
C SER A 27 21.00 2.86 -3.93
N ASP A 28 20.06 3.14 -4.83
CA ASP A 28 18.62 2.97 -4.63
C ASP A 28 17.90 2.88 -5.98
N ARG A 29 16.72 2.26 -6.00
CA ARG A 29 15.80 2.21 -7.14
C ARG A 29 14.62 3.18 -6.98
N ALA A 30 14.69 4.09 -6.01
CA ALA A 30 13.68 5.10 -5.80
C ALA A 30 13.56 6.05 -7.01
N GLY A 31 12.38 6.10 -7.61
CA GLY A 31 11.97 7.06 -8.62
C GLY A 31 10.93 8.02 -8.06
N LEU A 32 10.82 9.19 -8.69
CA LEU A 32 9.77 10.17 -8.40
C LEU A 32 8.73 10.13 -9.51
N SER A 33 7.44 10.08 -9.16
CA SER A 33 6.37 10.12 -10.16
C SER A 33 6.47 11.40 -10.99
N SER A 34 6.57 11.26 -12.30
CA SER A 34 6.60 12.36 -13.25
C SER A 34 5.32 12.48 -14.08
N SER A 35 4.23 11.80 -13.67
CA SER A 35 2.96 11.87 -14.39
C SER A 35 2.48 13.32 -14.49
N GLN A 36 1.96 13.70 -15.66
CA GLN A 36 1.32 15.00 -15.90
C GLN A 36 -0.18 14.96 -15.55
N HIS A 37 -0.69 13.80 -15.17
CA HIS A 37 -2.12 13.53 -15.00
C HIS A 37 -2.46 13.09 -13.58
N CYS A 38 -1.58 13.40 -12.62
CA CYS A 38 -1.87 13.20 -11.21
C CYS A 38 -3.17 13.91 -10.83
N GLY A 39 -3.92 13.34 -9.91
CA GLY A 39 -5.19 13.92 -9.48
C GLY A 39 -6.05 12.90 -8.75
N ILE A 40 -7.08 13.40 -8.09
CA ILE A 40 -8.08 12.58 -7.45
C ILE A 40 -9.22 12.45 -8.46
N TRP A 41 -9.41 11.22 -8.94
CA TRP A 41 -10.45 10.86 -9.90
C TRP A 41 -11.47 9.98 -9.20
N GLN A 42 -12.74 10.33 -9.33
CA GLN A 42 -13.85 9.59 -8.72
C GLN A 42 -14.91 9.27 -9.76
N PHE A 43 -15.57 8.13 -9.55
CA PHE A 43 -16.73 7.77 -10.33
C PHE A 43 -17.86 8.77 -10.09
N ASN A 44 -18.41 9.32 -11.17
CA ASN A 44 -19.60 10.14 -11.13
C ASN A 44 -20.83 9.23 -11.08
N GLU A 45 -21.58 9.27 -9.97
CA GLU A 45 -22.80 8.46 -9.78
C GLU A 45 -23.85 8.67 -10.89
N ASN A 46 -23.81 9.81 -11.57
CA ASN A 46 -24.70 10.13 -12.68
C ASN A 46 -24.20 9.63 -14.06
N ALA A 47 -23.09 8.89 -14.11
CA ALA A 47 -22.51 8.39 -15.36
C ALA A 47 -23.34 7.28 -16.04
N GLY A 48 -24.36 6.74 -15.35
CA GLY A 48 -25.24 5.69 -15.87
C GLY A 48 -24.82 4.28 -15.47
N GLY A 49 -25.65 3.29 -15.81
CA GLY A 49 -25.49 1.90 -15.35
C GLY A 49 -24.26 1.17 -15.87
N GLU A 50 -23.97 1.23 -17.18
CA GLU A 50 -22.81 0.51 -17.75
C GLU A 50 -21.47 1.02 -17.16
N PRO A 51 -21.21 2.34 -17.02
CA PRO A 51 -20.03 2.81 -16.32
C PRO A 51 -19.96 2.37 -14.86
N ALA A 52 -21.09 2.27 -14.16
CA ALA A 52 -21.15 1.80 -12.77
C ALA A 52 -20.74 0.33 -12.67
N ASP A 53 -21.27 -0.55 -13.53
CA ASP A 53 -20.87 -1.97 -13.56
C ASP A 53 -19.35 -2.14 -13.82
N ARG A 54 -18.79 -1.28 -14.69
CA ARG A 54 -17.34 -1.26 -14.94
C ARG A 54 -16.56 -0.74 -13.73
N ASP A 55 -17.09 0.25 -13.02
CA ASP A 55 -16.48 0.75 -11.79
C ASP A 55 -16.40 -0.33 -10.70
N ASP A 56 -17.49 -1.08 -10.50
CA ASP A 56 -17.54 -2.19 -9.56
C ASP A 56 -16.46 -3.24 -9.86
N LEU A 57 -16.33 -3.65 -11.12
CA LEU A 57 -15.28 -4.58 -11.54
C LEU A 57 -13.87 -4.01 -11.33
N ASN A 58 -13.69 -2.72 -11.59
CA ASN A 58 -12.41 -2.04 -11.37
C ASN A 58 -12.05 -1.99 -9.88
N ASN A 59 -13.03 -1.70 -9.02
CA ASN A 59 -12.84 -1.70 -7.58
C ASN A 59 -12.53 -3.10 -7.04
N TYR A 60 -13.20 -4.14 -7.56
CA TYR A 60 -12.85 -5.53 -7.29
C TYR A 60 -11.38 -5.82 -7.64
N GLN A 61 -10.90 -5.41 -8.82
CA GLN A 61 -9.51 -5.64 -9.24
C GLN A 61 -8.51 -4.89 -8.35
N LYS A 62 -8.80 -3.63 -8.01
CA LYS A 62 -7.96 -2.82 -7.12
C LYS A 62 -7.84 -3.47 -5.73
N GLU A 63 -8.96 -3.91 -5.15
CA GLU A 63 -8.97 -4.62 -3.87
C GLU A 63 -8.27 -5.98 -3.92
N ALA A 64 -8.49 -6.75 -4.99
CA ALA A 64 -7.83 -8.04 -5.18
C ALA A 64 -6.31 -7.88 -5.25
N ARG A 65 -5.82 -6.85 -5.94
CA ARG A 65 -4.39 -6.52 -6.02
C ARG A 65 -3.83 -6.09 -4.66
N ALA A 66 -4.54 -5.24 -3.92
CA ALA A 66 -4.14 -4.82 -2.57
C ALA A 66 -4.04 -6.00 -1.61
N SER A 67 -5.03 -6.89 -1.62
CA SER A 67 -5.02 -8.09 -0.79
C SER A 67 -3.91 -9.07 -1.16
N GLN A 68 -3.67 -9.28 -2.46
CA GLN A 68 -2.59 -10.15 -2.91
C GLN A 68 -1.23 -9.61 -2.45
N TYR A 69 -1.04 -8.28 -2.55
CA TYR A 69 0.17 -7.63 -2.06
C TYR A 69 0.32 -7.77 -0.54
N ALA A 70 -0.75 -7.51 0.23
CA ALA A 70 -0.73 -7.69 1.68
C ALA A 70 -0.32 -9.12 2.09
N ARG A 71 -0.92 -10.14 1.46
CA ARG A 71 -0.61 -11.55 1.74
C ARG A 71 0.83 -11.91 1.44
N THR A 72 1.33 -11.44 0.30
CA THR A 72 2.67 -11.82 -0.19
C THR A 72 3.77 -11.03 0.53
N CYS A 73 3.50 -9.77 0.91
CA CYS A 73 4.55 -8.82 1.24
C CYS A 73 4.50 -8.25 2.68
N TYR A 74 3.36 -8.21 3.38
CA TYR A 74 3.32 -7.57 4.70
C TYR A 74 3.87 -8.47 5.81
N ASN A 75 3.66 -9.78 5.72
CA ASN A 75 4.00 -10.74 6.78
C ASN A 75 5.14 -11.71 6.38
N SER A 76 5.82 -11.48 5.25
CA SER A 76 6.92 -12.32 4.80
C SER A 76 8.25 -11.57 4.87
N PRO A 77 9.19 -11.97 5.76
CA PRO A 77 10.54 -11.41 5.78
C PRO A 77 11.31 -11.78 4.51
N ASP A 78 11.04 -12.96 3.93
CA ASP A 78 11.58 -13.44 2.66
C ASP A 78 10.42 -13.77 1.70
N PRO A 79 9.84 -12.77 1.02
CA PRO A 79 8.76 -13.00 0.07
C PRO A 79 9.21 -13.93 -1.07
N THR A 80 8.32 -14.84 -1.49
CA THR A 80 8.60 -15.80 -2.57
C THR A 80 8.90 -15.12 -3.91
N ASP A 81 8.37 -13.92 -4.11
CA ASP A 81 8.74 -13.02 -5.20
C ASP A 81 9.19 -11.66 -4.64
N PRO A 82 10.49 -11.50 -4.33
CA PRO A 82 11.02 -10.27 -3.77
C PRO A 82 10.92 -9.06 -4.71
N LEU A 83 10.68 -9.26 -6.00
CA LEU A 83 10.57 -8.15 -6.96
C LEU A 83 9.16 -7.56 -6.93
N SER A 84 8.11 -8.38 -6.86
CA SER A 84 6.74 -7.86 -6.74
C SER A 84 6.48 -7.11 -5.43
N CYS A 85 7.21 -7.42 -4.35
CA CYS A 85 7.12 -6.68 -3.09
C CYS A 85 7.85 -5.32 -3.12
N LYS A 86 8.65 -5.03 -4.15
CA LYS A 86 9.44 -3.79 -4.27
C LYS A 86 8.79 -2.73 -5.17
N VAL A 87 7.46 -2.71 -5.28
CA VAL A 87 6.75 -1.67 -6.04
C VAL A 87 6.69 -0.34 -5.27
N PHE A 88 6.37 -0.42 -3.97
CA PHE A 88 6.26 0.76 -3.11
C PHE A 88 7.60 1.15 -2.48
N TYR A 89 7.72 2.41 -2.06
CA TYR A 89 8.92 2.90 -1.40
C TYR A 89 9.23 2.10 -0.13
N ASN A 90 8.26 1.97 0.77
CA ASN A 90 8.27 0.98 1.85
C ASN A 90 7.39 -0.20 1.50
N GLN A 91 7.85 -1.41 1.82
CA GLN A 91 7.14 -2.64 1.51
C GLN A 91 5.85 -2.81 2.31
N SER A 92 5.84 -2.37 3.56
CA SER A 92 4.67 -2.47 4.42
C SER A 92 4.53 -1.26 5.33
N ILE A 93 3.30 -1.02 5.77
CA ILE A 93 2.97 -0.12 6.86
C ILE A 93 2.96 -0.97 8.14
N ALA A 94 3.85 -0.66 9.08
CA ALA A 94 3.95 -1.40 10.32
C ALA A 94 2.70 -1.19 11.19
N TYR A 95 2.28 -2.24 11.90
CA TYR A 95 1.21 -2.16 12.88
C TYR A 95 1.43 -3.18 14.00
N SER A 96 0.76 -2.93 15.12
CA SER A 96 0.70 -3.84 16.26
C SER A 96 -0.66 -4.50 16.33
N THR A 97 -0.68 -5.76 16.75
CA THR A 97 -1.90 -6.54 16.99
C THR A 97 -2.03 -6.79 18.48
N LYS A 98 -3.22 -6.57 19.03
CA LYS A 98 -3.55 -6.90 20.42
C LYS A 98 -4.80 -7.76 20.45
N THR A 99 -4.71 -8.92 21.08
CA THR A 99 -5.84 -9.82 21.32
C THR A 99 -6.45 -9.53 22.71
N TYR A 100 -7.62 -10.12 22.98
CA TYR A 100 -8.34 -9.98 24.25
C TYR A 100 -8.61 -8.53 24.64
N GLN A 101 -8.97 -7.72 23.66
CA GLN A 101 -9.29 -6.31 23.85
C GLN A 101 -10.75 -6.13 24.29
N PRO A 102 -11.06 -5.03 24.99
CA PRO A 102 -12.43 -4.67 25.29
C PRO A 102 -13.31 -4.63 24.04
N CYS A 103 -14.53 -5.13 24.14
CA CYS A 103 -15.58 -5.02 23.13
C CYS A 103 -15.69 -3.55 22.68
N PRO A 104 -15.57 -3.24 21.38
CA PRO A 104 -15.47 -1.85 20.90
C PRO A 104 -16.82 -1.12 20.82
N PHE A 105 -17.89 -1.73 21.33
CA PHE A 105 -19.26 -1.23 21.25
C PHE A 105 -19.75 -0.76 22.62
N ALA A 106 -20.86 -0.01 22.64
CA ALA A 106 -21.42 0.55 23.86
C ALA A 106 -21.86 -0.53 24.87
N SER A 107 -22.30 -1.70 24.39
CA SER A 107 -22.66 -2.84 25.23
C SER A 107 -21.70 -4.02 25.04
N SER A 108 -21.13 -4.52 26.14
CA SER A 108 -20.28 -5.72 26.10
C SER A 108 -21.04 -7.02 25.82
N GLU A 109 -22.35 -7.05 26.08
CA GLU A 109 -23.20 -8.24 25.84
C GLU A 109 -23.46 -8.51 24.35
N LEU A 110 -23.22 -7.49 23.53
CA LEU A 110 -23.32 -7.57 22.09
C LEU A 110 -22.16 -8.35 21.47
N CYS A 111 -21.00 -8.38 22.13
CA CYS A 111 -19.87 -9.20 21.70
C CYS A 111 -20.07 -10.66 22.11
N HIS A 112 -19.78 -11.61 21.22
CA HIS A 112 -20.07 -13.04 21.42
C HIS A 112 -19.48 -13.61 22.72
N ASP A 113 -18.20 -13.34 22.98
CA ASP A 113 -17.48 -13.83 24.16
C ASP A 113 -17.40 -12.79 25.30
N GLY A 114 -18.27 -11.77 25.27
CA GLY A 114 -18.37 -10.74 26.30
C GLY A 114 -17.31 -9.64 26.19
N LEU A 115 -16.85 -9.12 27.35
CA LEU A 115 -16.05 -7.89 27.40
C LEU A 115 -14.69 -8.02 26.71
N TYR A 116 -13.97 -9.14 26.82
CA TYR A 116 -12.59 -9.28 26.30
C TYR A 116 -12.51 -10.18 25.07
N SER A 117 -13.42 -9.98 24.12
CA SER A 117 -13.56 -10.81 22.91
C SER A 117 -12.91 -10.20 21.66
N ALA A 118 -12.49 -8.93 21.72
CA ALA A 118 -12.08 -8.21 20.53
C ALA A 118 -10.59 -8.39 20.19
N ILE A 119 -10.26 -8.18 18.93
CA ILE A 119 -8.90 -8.00 18.43
C ILE A 119 -8.75 -6.57 17.92
N SER A 120 -7.64 -5.91 18.24
CA SER A 120 -7.34 -4.58 17.72
C SER A 120 -6.02 -4.52 16.98
N PHE A 121 -5.99 -3.66 15.98
CA PHE A 121 -4.83 -3.35 15.15
C PHE A 121 -4.57 -1.85 15.22
N ASP A 122 -3.31 -1.46 15.34
CA ASP A 122 -2.91 -0.06 15.49
C ASP A 122 -1.55 0.18 14.84
N THR A 123 -1.53 1.11 13.88
CA THR A 123 -0.30 1.54 13.21
C THR A 123 0.60 2.41 14.09
N GLY A 124 0.05 3.00 15.15
CA GLY A 124 0.62 4.19 15.78
C GLY A 124 0.63 5.37 14.81
N TYR A 125 1.28 6.47 15.21
CA TYR A 125 1.47 7.61 14.30
C TYR A 125 2.60 7.33 13.33
N ILE A 126 2.25 7.24 12.05
CA ILE A 126 3.17 6.96 10.95
C ILE A 126 3.31 8.21 10.09
N ASP A 127 4.55 8.52 9.72
CA ASP A 127 4.85 9.59 8.79
C ASP A 127 4.41 9.22 7.36
N ALA A 128 3.75 10.15 6.66
CA ALA A 128 3.21 9.92 5.32
C ALA A 128 4.27 9.61 4.25
N SER A 129 5.55 9.84 4.53
CA SER A 129 6.63 9.34 3.67
C SER A 129 6.68 7.81 3.60
N VAL A 130 6.09 7.11 4.59
CA VAL A 130 5.98 5.66 4.58
C VAL A 130 5.18 5.15 3.39
N ILE A 131 4.09 5.86 3.07
CA ILE A 131 3.22 5.53 1.92
C ILE A 131 3.74 6.12 0.60
N GLY A 132 4.94 6.70 0.59
CA GLY A 132 5.59 7.22 -0.61
C GLY A 132 5.44 8.72 -0.82
N ILE A 133 4.92 9.50 0.15
CA ILE A 133 4.89 10.96 -0.01
C ILE A 133 6.31 11.54 0.13
N ASN A 134 6.72 12.34 -0.84
CA ASN A 134 8.03 12.96 -0.94
C ASN A 134 7.91 14.47 -0.76
N SER A 135 7.99 14.91 0.49
CA SER A 135 8.01 16.33 0.86
C SER A 135 8.95 16.54 2.06
N PRO A 136 9.55 17.73 2.24
CA PRO A 136 10.35 18.04 3.42
C PRO A 136 9.56 17.98 4.73
N THR A 137 8.25 18.23 4.66
CA THR A 137 7.34 18.24 5.82
C THR A 137 6.12 17.37 5.51
N THR A 138 6.18 16.11 5.93
CA THR A 138 5.11 15.13 5.75
C THR A 138 4.20 15.11 6.97
N HIS A 139 2.90 15.00 6.71
CA HIS A 139 1.90 14.80 7.75
C HIS A 139 2.00 13.39 8.34
N LYS A 140 1.39 13.17 9.49
CA LYS A 140 1.31 11.85 10.11
C LYS A 140 -0.12 11.34 10.07
N PHE A 141 -0.28 10.03 10.07
CA PHE A 141 -1.59 9.39 10.21
C PHE A 141 -1.51 8.21 11.16
N ARG A 142 -2.65 7.86 11.74
CA ARG A 142 -2.84 6.65 12.54
C ARG A 142 -4.11 5.95 12.10
N ARG A 143 -4.00 4.65 11.85
CA ARG A 143 -5.10 3.75 11.52
C ARG A 143 -5.28 2.77 12.66
N THR A 144 -6.52 2.67 13.15
CA THR A 144 -6.89 1.62 14.08
C THR A 144 -8.14 0.90 13.61
N THR A 145 -8.18 -0.40 13.89
CA THR A 145 -9.35 -1.25 13.63
C THR A 145 -9.53 -2.18 14.82
N SER A 146 -10.75 -2.26 15.36
CA SER A 146 -11.10 -3.21 16.43
C SER A 146 -12.28 -4.06 15.97
N CYS A 147 -12.13 -5.38 16.01
CA CYS A 147 -13.14 -6.32 15.53
C CYS A 147 -13.56 -7.31 16.61
N SER A 148 -14.84 -7.68 16.64
CA SER A 148 -15.36 -8.76 17.48
C SER A 148 -16.52 -9.50 16.80
N PRO A 149 -16.62 -10.82 16.95
CA PRO A 149 -17.85 -11.55 16.66
C PRO A 149 -19.01 -11.00 17.49
N LEU A 150 -20.20 -10.95 16.90
CA LEU A 150 -21.42 -10.47 17.55
C LEU A 150 -22.25 -11.62 18.12
N ASN A 151 -22.98 -11.31 19.20
CA ASN A 151 -23.88 -12.21 19.88
C ASN A 151 -25.16 -12.41 19.06
N MET A 152 -25.46 -13.66 18.70
CA MET A 152 -26.63 -14.04 17.90
C MET A 152 -27.80 -14.56 18.75
N SER A 153 -27.78 -14.33 20.06
CA SER A 153 -28.90 -14.68 20.94
C SER A 153 -30.05 -13.70 20.77
N GLU A 154 -31.24 -14.05 21.25
CA GLU A 154 -32.32 -13.07 21.37
C GLU A 154 -31.86 -11.90 22.28
N PRO A 155 -32.16 -10.64 21.93
CA PRO A 155 -33.09 -10.19 20.89
C PRO A 155 -32.46 -9.96 19.49
N TYR A 156 -31.16 -10.17 19.31
CA TYR A 156 -30.44 -9.73 18.11
C TYR A 156 -30.74 -10.57 16.87
N VAL A 157 -30.99 -11.87 17.02
CA VAL A 157 -31.34 -12.76 15.91
C VAL A 157 -32.60 -13.52 16.26
N LEU A 158 -33.68 -13.26 15.52
CA LEU A 158 -34.96 -13.90 15.75
C LEU A 158 -35.32 -14.81 14.59
N ARG A 159 -35.92 -15.96 14.93
CA ARG A 159 -36.54 -16.82 13.94
C ARG A 159 -37.80 -16.13 13.41
N SER A 160 -37.81 -15.83 12.12
CA SER A 160 -39.00 -15.33 11.44
C SER A 160 -39.97 -16.48 11.16
N SER A 161 -41.27 -16.21 11.26
CA SER A 161 -42.34 -17.19 11.01
C SER A 161 -42.11 -17.91 9.68
N PRO A 162 -42.39 -19.23 9.60
CA PRO A 162 -42.16 -19.99 8.37
C PRO A 162 -42.98 -19.39 7.22
N GLY A 163 -42.30 -18.70 6.32
CA GLY A 163 -42.85 -18.38 5.01
C GLY A 163 -42.92 -19.63 4.15
N THR A 164 -43.45 -19.51 2.93
CA THR A 164 -43.51 -20.60 1.95
C THR A 164 -42.14 -21.22 1.61
N ASN A 165 -41.04 -20.53 1.89
CA ASN A 165 -39.66 -20.95 1.60
C ASN A 165 -38.87 -21.50 2.81
N GLY A 166 -39.55 -21.91 3.89
CA GLY A 166 -38.92 -22.55 5.05
C GLY A 166 -38.58 -21.59 6.19
N THR A 167 -37.66 -22.02 7.07
CA THR A 167 -37.25 -21.21 8.24
C THR A 167 -36.39 -20.04 7.79
N ALA A 168 -36.72 -18.83 8.22
CA ALA A 168 -35.91 -17.64 8.01
C ALA A 168 -35.47 -17.05 9.36
N TYR A 169 -34.36 -16.31 9.35
CA TYR A 169 -33.86 -15.57 10.51
C TYR A 169 -33.67 -14.11 10.13
N HIS A 170 -34.09 -13.21 11.01
CA HIS A 170 -33.88 -11.77 10.89
C HIS A 170 -32.84 -11.32 11.90
N TYR A 171 -31.92 -10.44 11.47
CA TYR A 171 -30.81 -9.92 12.27
C TYR A 171 -31.10 -8.45 12.59
N TYR A 172 -31.33 -8.14 13.85
CA TYR A 172 -31.75 -6.83 14.37
C TYR A 172 -30.56 -6.03 14.91
N TYR A 173 -29.52 -5.88 14.10
CA TYR A 173 -28.35 -5.04 14.43
C TYR A 173 -28.54 -3.58 14.01
N GLY A 174 -29.72 -3.23 13.48
CA GLY A 174 -30.04 -1.89 13.02
C GLY A 174 -31.04 -1.92 11.85
N PRO A 175 -32.01 -1.00 11.80
CA PRO A 175 -32.94 -0.91 10.67
C PRO A 175 -32.26 -0.40 9.40
N LYS A 176 -32.95 -0.64 8.28
CA LYS A 176 -32.73 -0.01 6.99
C LYS A 176 -33.97 0.79 6.61
N ASP A 177 -33.90 1.65 5.61
CA ASP A 177 -35.02 2.53 5.20
C ASP A 177 -36.38 1.83 5.08
N TYR A 178 -36.40 0.56 4.65
CA TYR A 178 -37.61 -0.19 4.36
C TYR A 178 -37.83 -1.42 5.26
N THR A 179 -36.92 -1.72 6.18
CA THR A 179 -37.00 -2.94 7.01
C THR A 179 -36.49 -2.70 8.42
N SER A 180 -37.15 -3.28 9.42
CA SER A 180 -36.74 -3.18 10.82
C SER A 180 -35.54 -4.04 11.21
N TYR A 181 -35.02 -4.85 10.28
CA TYR A 181 -33.85 -5.71 10.46
C TYR A 181 -32.73 -5.32 9.47
N THR A 182 -31.49 -5.63 9.85
CA THR A 182 -30.28 -5.39 9.04
C THR A 182 -30.19 -6.38 7.89
N PHE A 183 -30.26 -7.66 8.23
CA PHE A 183 -30.03 -8.78 7.31
C PHE A 183 -31.05 -9.88 7.56
N ASN A 184 -31.26 -10.75 6.57
CA ASN A 184 -32.02 -11.97 6.75
C ASN A 184 -31.38 -13.15 6.03
N THR A 185 -31.53 -14.34 6.61
CA THR A 185 -31.22 -15.62 5.96
C THR A 185 -32.50 -16.39 5.76
N SER A 186 -32.67 -17.03 4.60
CA SER A 186 -33.81 -17.90 4.31
C SER A 186 -33.34 -19.32 4.02
N GLY A 187 -34.14 -20.31 4.44
CA GLY A 187 -33.86 -21.73 4.18
C GLY A 187 -32.66 -22.27 4.95
N ARG A 188 -31.98 -23.25 4.33
CA ARG A 188 -30.78 -23.89 4.87
C ARG A 188 -29.62 -23.66 3.91
N PRO A 189 -28.74 -22.67 4.16
CA PRO A 189 -27.61 -22.35 3.27
C PRO A 189 -26.75 -23.57 2.91
N PHE A 190 -26.67 -24.55 3.80
CA PHE A 190 -25.94 -25.80 3.55
C PHE A 190 -26.50 -26.66 2.39
N GLU A 191 -27.81 -26.57 2.14
CA GLU A 191 -28.50 -27.32 1.08
C GLU A 191 -28.35 -26.65 -0.29
N TRP A 192 -27.91 -25.39 -0.33
CA TRP A 192 -27.58 -24.70 -1.56
C TRP A 192 -26.25 -25.26 -2.04
N LEU A 193 -26.26 -26.12 -3.08
CA LEU A 193 -25.13 -26.93 -3.58
C LEU A 193 -23.96 -26.12 -4.18
N VAL A 194 -23.64 -24.97 -3.60
CA VAL A 194 -22.56 -24.06 -4.00
C VAL A 194 -21.60 -23.95 -2.81
N PRO A 195 -20.38 -24.49 -2.92
CA PRO A 195 -19.44 -24.58 -1.81
C PRO A 195 -18.67 -23.27 -1.59
N VAL A 196 -19.32 -22.29 -0.97
CA VAL A 196 -18.79 -20.92 -0.82
C VAL A 196 -19.13 -20.35 0.55
N TYR A 197 -18.28 -19.47 1.07
CA TYR A 197 -18.64 -18.55 2.13
C TYR A 197 -19.37 -17.36 1.52
N SER A 198 -20.69 -17.35 1.61
CA SER A 198 -21.49 -16.19 1.19
C SER A 198 -21.33 -15.08 2.20
N VAL A 199 -21.05 -13.88 1.71
CA VAL A 199 -20.79 -12.69 2.52
C VAL A 199 -21.81 -11.61 2.20
N SER A 200 -22.32 -10.93 3.23
CA SER A 200 -23.10 -9.71 3.10
C SER A 200 -22.57 -8.68 4.08
N THR A 201 -22.45 -7.43 3.65
CA THR A 201 -21.78 -6.38 4.41
C THR A 201 -22.63 -5.14 4.53
N TYR A 202 -22.61 -4.52 5.70
CA TYR A 202 -23.28 -3.26 5.99
C TYR A 202 -22.28 -2.32 6.63
N PHE A 203 -22.42 -1.02 6.35
CA PHE A 203 -21.50 -0.02 6.87
C PHE A 203 -22.26 1.18 7.42
N SER A 204 -21.70 1.77 8.48
CA SER A 204 -22.05 3.13 8.89
C SER A 204 -20.84 4.03 8.68
N SER A 205 -21.05 5.11 7.93
CA SER A 205 -20.04 6.04 7.47
C SER A 205 -19.73 7.11 8.53
N LEU A 206 -18.87 8.06 8.16
CA LEU A 206 -18.62 9.26 8.97
C LEU A 206 -19.79 10.27 8.91
N TYR A 207 -20.79 10.01 8.06
CA TYR A 207 -21.99 10.81 7.81
C TYR A 207 -23.23 9.92 7.95
N PRO A 208 -23.56 9.46 9.18
CA PRO A 208 -24.60 8.47 9.41
C PRO A 208 -26.00 8.90 8.96
N GLU A 209 -26.24 10.19 8.77
CA GLU A 209 -27.49 10.77 8.28
C GLU A 209 -27.86 10.39 6.85
N ILE A 210 -26.88 9.98 6.03
CA ILE A 210 -27.09 9.54 4.64
C ILE A 210 -26.87 8.03 4.45
N ASP A 211 -26.56 7.30 5.52
CA ASP A 211 -26.38 5.85 5.45
C ASP A 211 -27.72 5.15 5.26
N TYR A 212 -27.76 4.14 4.39
CA TYR A 212 -28.94 3.30 4.18
C TYR A 212 -29.24 2.35 5.36
N TRP A 213 -28.25 2.11 6.22
CA TRP A 213 -28.36 1.24 7.40
C TRP A 213 -27.94 2.02 8.64
N HIS A 214 -28.76 1.95 9.68
CA HIS A 214 -28.51 2.64 10.94
C HIS A 214 -28.31 1.63 12.07
N PRO A 215 -27.14 1.58 12.73
CA PRO A 215 -26.90 0.63 13.80
C PRO A 215 -27.80 0.87 15.02
N ILE A 216 -28.12 -0.20 15.75
CA ILE A 216 -28.77 -0.08 17.07
C ILE A 216 -27.86 0.70 18.06
N PRO A 217 -28.43 1.33 19.10
CA PRO A 217 -27.64 2.09 20.08
C PRO A 217 -26.50 1.29 20.73
N GLU A 218 -26.67 -0.03 20.91
CA GLU A 218 -25.66 -0.92 21.47
C GLU A 218 -24.43 -1.07 20.56
N LEU A 219 -24.61 -0.90 19.25
CA LEU A 219 -23.56 -0.91 18.22
C LEU A 219 -22.95 0.46 17.97
N GLN A 220 -23.39 1.49 18.69
CA GLN A 220 -22.88 2.84 18.51
C GLN A 220 -21.36 2.88 18.75
N THR A 221 -20.65 3.50 17.81
CA THR A 221 -19.20 3.60 17.83
C THR A 221 -18.74 4.97 18.34
N PRO A 222 -17.46 5.12 18.72
CA PRO A 222 -16.90 6.42 19.07
C PRO A 222 -17.08 7.44 17.94
N ALA A 223 -17.16 8.73 18.29
CA ALA A 223 -17.22 9.79 17.29
C ALA A 223 -16.04 9.71 16.32
N ASN A 224 -16.28 10.02 15.04
CA ASN A 224 -15.29 9.94 13.95
C ASN A 224 -14.75 8.53 13.65
N SER A 225 -15.57 7.50 13.88
CA SER A 225 -15.26 6.14 13.47
C SER A 225 -16.29 5.64 12.47
N THR A 226 -15.93 4.62 11.70
CA THR A 226 -16.87 3.90 10.84
C THR A 226 -17.12 2.50 11.39
N LEU A 227 -18.32 1.98 11.18
CA LEU A 227 -18.72 0.63 11.59
C LEU A 227 -18.90 -0.24 10.35
N THR A 228 -18.40 -1.47 10.39
CA THR A 228 -18.69 -2.48 9.37
C THR A 228 -19.25 -3.72 10.06
N ILE A 229 -20.35 -4.28 9.55
CA ILE A 229 -20.84 -5.62 9.92
C ILE A 229 -20.72 -6.54 8.71
N ILE A 230 -20.16 -7.70 8.93
CA ILE A 230 -19.92 -8.75 7.96
C ILE A 230 -20.74 -9.98 8.41
N PHE A 231 -21.71 -10.37 7.59
CA PHE A 231 -22.45 -11.62 7.76
C PHE A 231 -21.82 -12.69 6.88
N VAL A 232 -21.44 -13.82 7.49
CA VAL A 232 -20.80 -14.95 6.82
C VAL A 232 -21.68 -16.18 6.94
N SER A 233 -22.06 -16.76 5.80
CA SER A 233 -22.81 -18.01 5.70
C SER A 233 -21.97 -19.07 5.00
N SER A 234 -21.73 -20.20 5.68
CA SER A 234 -21.08 -21.37 5.08
C SER A 234 -22.08 -22.16 4.23
N MET A 235 -21.94 -22.12 2.91
CA MET A 235 -22.79 -22.86 1.98
C MET A 235 -22.08 -24.12 1.51
N HIS A 236 -22.69 -25.29 1.71
CA HIS A 236 -22.22 -26.59 1.23
C HIS A 236 -20.71 -26.92 1.38
N ILE A 237 -20.10 -26.52 2.50
CA ILE A 237 -18.68 -26.79 2.81
C ILE A 237 -18.55 -27.85 3.91
N TYR A 238 -17.78 -28.89 3.63
CA TYR A 238 -17.36 -29.92 4.57
C TYR A 238 -15.93 -29.68 5.02
N HIS A 239 -15.66 -29.78 6.32
CA HIS A 239 -14.34 -29.65 6.90
C HIS A 239 -13.78 -31.02 7.27
N VAL A 240 -12.49 -31.24 7.01
CA VAL A 240 -11.82 -32.49 7.38
C VAL A 240 -11.56 -32.62 8.90
N LYS A 241 -11.69 -31.53 9.65
CA LYS A 241 -11.60 -31.45 11.11
C LYS A 241 -12.70 -30.54 11.64
N PRO A 242 -13.17 -30.71 12.89
CA PRO A 242 -14.13 -29.80 13.45
C PRO A 242 -13.53 -28.39 13.62
N SER A 243 -14.35 -27.37 13.41
CA SER A 243 -14.03 -25.97 13.70
C SER A 243 -15.00 -25.43 14.75
N PHE A 244 -14.43 -24.80 15.78
CA PHE A 244 -15.16 -24.12 16.86
C PHE A 244 -15.01 -22.60 16.78
N ASP A 245 -14.50 -22.10 15.65
CA ASP A 245 -14.42 -20.67 15.40
C ASP A 245 -15.84 -20.05 15.40
N PRO A 246 -16.08 -18.92 16.08
CA PRO A 246 -17.39 -18.31 16.19
C PRO A 246 -17.96 -17.82 14.85
N ILE A 247 -17.10 -17.51 13.88
CA ILE A 247 -17.50 -17.06 12.53
C ILE A 247 -17.51 -18.22 11.53
N PHE A 248 -16.60 -19.18 11.67
CA PHE A 248 -16.47 -20.34 10.79
C PHE A 248 -16.71 -21.69 11.51
N PRO A 249 -17.86 -21.88 12.18
CA PRO A 249 -18.09 -23.13 12.91
C PRO A 249 -18.37 -24.26 11.92
N ALA A 250 -17.85 -25.44 12.25
CA ALA A 250 -18.15 -26.68 11.54
C ALA A 250 -17.92 -27.83 12.50
N ASN A 251 -18.90 -28.12 13.34
CA ASN A 251 -18.79 -29.09 14.43
C ASN A 251 -19.72 -30.31 14.26
N GLU A 252 -20.62 -30.28 13.27
CA GLU A 252 -21.59 -31.36 13.07
C GLU A 252 -21.01 -32.46 12.18
N PRO A 253 -20.89 -33.71 12.67
CA PRO A 253 -20.28 -34.78 11.92
C PRO A 253 -21.22 -35.33 10.84
N ARG A 254 -20.67 -35.61 9.65
CA ARG A 254 -21.32 -36.32 8.54
C ARG A 254 -20.44 -37.46 8.06
N TYR A 255 -21.01 -38.66 8.03
CA TYR A 255 -20.35 -39.85 7.51
C TYR A 255 -20.73 -40.06 6.04
N PHE A 256 -19.74 -40.32 5.21
CA PHE A 256 -19.93 -40.71 3.81
C PHE A 256 -19.60 -42.20 3.65
N GLU A 257 -20.32 -42.87 2.75
CA GLU A 257 -20.08 -44.28 2.44
C GLU A 257 -18.63 -44.48 1.98
N GLY A 258 -17.95 -45.49 2.55
CA GLY A 258 -16.55 -45.79 2.25
C GLY A 258 -15.52 -45.00 3.07
N PHE A 259 -15.91 -44.00 3.87
CA PHE A 259 -14.99 -43.22 4.70
C PHE A 259 -15.02 -43.65 6.18
N ARG A 260 -13.85 -43.84 6.79
CA ARG A 260 -13.73 -44.20 8.23
C ARG A 260 -13.88 -43.02 9.18
N LYS A 261 -13.65 -41.80 8.70
CA LYS A 261 -13.71 -40.57 9.51
C LYS A 261 -14.84 -39.70 9.00
N PRO A 262 -15.59 -39.03 9.90
CA PRO A 262 -16.59 -38.07 9.47
C PRO A 262 -15.90 -36.82 8.90
N TYR A 263 -16.63 -36.14 8.02
CA TYR A 263 -16.41 -34.73 7.74
C TYR A 263 -17.29 -33.90 8.67
N TYR A 264 -17.02 -32.61 8.78
CA TYR A 264 -17.76 -31.71 9.65
C TYR A 264 -18.40 -30.61 8.85
N TYR A 265 -19.57 -30.11 9.25
CA TYR A 265 -20.21 -28.98 8.58
C TYR A 265 -20.92 -28.08 9.57
N ASN A 266 -21.35 -26.91 9.10
CA ASN A 266 -22.21 -26.02 9.86
C ASN A 266 -23.68 -26.40 9.63
N ALA A 267 -24.34 -27.01 10.62
CA ALA A 267 -25.79 -27.27 10.53
C ALA A 267 -26.64 -26.07 10.95
N ASP A 268 -26.06 -25.06 11.59
CA ASP A 268 -26.76 -23.85 11.95
C ASP A 268 -27.01 -23.00 10.70
N PRO A 269 -28.27 -22.78 10.30
CA PRO A 269 -28.59 -21.99 9.10
C PRO A 269 -28.35 -20.49 9.27
N ARG A 270 -28.02 -20.02 10.48
CA ARG A 270 -27.75 -18.62 10.75
C ARG A 270 -26.38 -18.21 10.20
N ALA A 271 -26.33 -17.05 9.54
CA ALA A 271 -25.10 -16.35 9.24
C ALA A 271 -24.43 -15.89 10.52
N ARG A 272 -23.10 -15.98 10.57
CA ARG A 272 -22.29 -15.47 11.66
C ARG A 272 -21.95 -14.01 11.41
N ALA A 273 -22.06 -13.18 12.42
CA ALA A 273 -21.82 -11.74 12.31
C ALA A 273 -20.48 -11.36 12.96
N LEU A 274 -19.62 -10.71 12.20
CA LEU A 274 -18.39 -10.08 12.65
C LEU A 274 -18.55 -8.57 12.48
N ALA A 275 -18.25 -7.78 13.50
CA ALA A 275 -18.29 -6.33 13.39
C ALA A 275 -16.92 -5.71 13.68
N CYS A 276 -16.59 -4.66 12.95
CA CYS A 276 -15.33 -3.95 13.03
C CYS A 276 -15.56 -2.43 13.11
N VAL A 277 -14.84 -1.77 13.99
CA VAL A 277 -14.80 -0.31 14.14
C VAL A 277 -13.47 0.20 13.62
N ASP A 278 -13.51 1.15 12.69
CA ASP A 278 -12.34 1.73 12.04
C ASP A 278 -12.19 3.20 12.43
N THR A 279 -10.96 3.64 12.73
CA THR A 279 -10.65 5.07 12.98
C THR A 279 -9.43 5.52 12.19
N SER A 280 -9.54 6.69 11.58
CA SER A 280 -8.43 7.36 10.89
C SER A 280 -8.19 8.71 11.54
N GLU A 281 -7.01 8.91 12.08
CA GLU A 281 -6.55 10.19 12.64
C GLU A 281 -5.43 10.74 11.77
N LEU A 282 -5.50 12.03 11.45
CA LEU A 282 -4.52 12.75 10.66
C LEU A 282 -3.88 13.81 11.57
N CYS A 283 -2.58 14.02 11.46
CA CYS A 283 -1.87 14.98 12.29
C CYS A 283 -0.93 15.86 11.48
N SER A 284 -0.58 17.00 12.08
CA SER A 284 0.42 17.93 11.58
C SER A 284 1.79 17.26 11.45
N PRO A 285 2.73 17.86 10.69
CA PRO A 285 4.06 17.27 10.51
C PRO A 285 4.85 17.06 11.82
N ASP A 286 4.69 17.95 12.80
CA ASP A 286 5.24 17.78 14.14
C ASP A 286 4.52 16.66 14.94
N GLY A 287 3.25 16.39 14.61
CA GLY A 287 2.39 15.42 15.27
C GLY A 287 1.74 15.95 16.55
N THR A 288 1.75 17.26 16.79
CA THR A 288 1.16 17.85 18.01
C THR A 288 -0.33 18.09 17.89
N THR A 289 -0.80 18.40 16.68
CA THR A 289 -2.20 18.70 16.39
C THR A 289 -2.74 17.59 15.52
N CYS A 290 -3.85 16.98 15.93
CA CYS A 290 -4.50 15.91 15.19
C CYS A 290 -5.97 16.22 14.97
N TRP A 291 -6.52 15.66 13.90
CA TRP A 291 -7.87 15.88 13.42
C TRP A 291 -8.44 14.60 12.81
N SER A 292 -9.77 14.49 12.86
CA SER A 292 -10.44 13.42 12.13
C SER A 292 -10.50 13.73 10.63
N MET A 293 -10.85 12.73 9.83
CA MET A 293 -11.07 12.87 8.39
C MET A 293 -12.13 13.92 8.02
N THR A 294 -13.07 14.21 8.93
CA THR A 294 -14.20 15.13 8.74
C THR A 294 -14.04 16.47 9.45
N SER A 295 -13.05 16.59 10.34
CA SER A 295 -12.86 17.82 11.12
C SER A 295 -12.51 19.01 10.21
N PRO A 296 -12.97 20.23 10.55
CA PRO A 296 -12.54 21.44 9.85
C PRO A 296 -11.04 21.62 10.02
N LEU A 297 -10.37 22.05 8.94
CA LEU A 297 -8.92 22.13 8.89
C LEU A 297 -8.42 23.57 9.09
N PRO A 298 -7.25 23.74 9.71
CA PRO A 298 -6.52 25.00 9.66
C PRO A 298 -6.21 25.41 8.19
N PRO A 299 -6.23 26.71 7.85
CA PRO A 299 -6.01 27.18 6.46
C PRO A 299 -4.66 26.77 5.88
N ASP A 300 -3.60 26.71 6.71
CA ASP A 300 -2.26 26.29 6.32
C ASP A 300 -2.26 24.82 5.87
N ILE A 301 -2.94 23.94 6.62
CA ILE A 301 -3.09 22.51 6.29
C ILE A 301 -3.96 22.33 5.03
N GLN A 302 -5.06 23.09 4.91
CA GLN A 302 -5.93 23.02 3.74
C GLN A 302 -5.20 23.35 2.43
N SER A 303 -4.18 24.20 2.49
CA SER A 303 -3.34 24.57 1.36
C SER A 303 -2.23 23.56 1.01
N SER A 304 -2.04 22.50 1.82
CA SER A 304 -0.99 21.49 1.65
C SER A 304 -1.43 20.36 0.69
N PRO A 305 -0.74 20.15 -0.45
CA PRO A 305 -1.01 19.06 -1.37
C PRO A 305 -0.61 17.71 -0.78
N GLU A 306 0.39 17.67 0.11
CA GLU A 306 0.79 16.47 0.85
C GLU A 306 -0.34 15.96 1.74
N TYR A 307 -1.02 16.89 2.41
CA TYR A 307 -2.18 16.58 3.23
C TYR A 307 -3.28 15.93 2.39
N TRP A 308 -3.63 16.53 1.24
CA TRP A 308 -4.66 15.98 0.36
C TRP A 308 -4.28 14.62 -0.22
N LEU A 309 -3.03 14.44 -0.66
CA LEU A 309 -2.55 13.14 -1.11
C LEU A 309 -2.68 12.08 -0.02
N MET A 310 -2.26 12.40 1.22
CA MET A 310 -2.38 11.50 2.37
C MET A 310 -3.84 11.19 2.69
N LYS A 311 -4.69 12.22 2.84
CA LYS A 311 -6.11 12.09 3.18
C LYS A 311 -6.83 11.19 2.18
N TRP A 312 -6.65 11.45 0.88
CA TRP A 312 -7.32 10.67 -0.17
C TRP A 312 -6.77 9.26 -0.32
N SER A 313 -5.50 9.03 0.02
CA SER A 313 -4.96 7.67 0.10
C SER A 313 -5.60 6.86 1.23
N LEU A 314 -6.08 7.51 2.29
CA LEU A 314 -6.72 6.86 3.44
C LEU A 314 -8.24 6.68 3.27
N ALA A 315 -8.85 7.27 2.24
CA ALA A 315 -10.30 7.35 2.10
C ALA A 315 -10.97 5.96 2.07
N ASN A 316 -10.37 5.00 1.37
CA ASN A 316 -10.89 3.62 1.26
C ASN A 316 -10.15 2.64 2.19
N SER A 317 -9.41 3.14 3.19
CA SER A 317 -8.59 2.32 4.08
C SER A 317 -9.41 1.86 5.30
N ASN A 318 -10.54 1.20 5.10
CA ASN A 318 -11.37 0.66 6.18
C ASN A 318 -11.75 -0.80 5.91
N THR A 319 -12.37 -1.44 6.90
CA THR A 319 -12.76 -2.85 6.83
C THR A 319 -13.79 -3.08 5.73
N PHE A 320 -14.78 -2.20 5.61
CA PHE A 320 -15.84 -2.30 4.60
C PHE A 320 -15.29 -2.31 3.18
N ASP A 321 -14.43 -1.36 2.82
CA ASP A 321 -13.83 -1.29 1.49
C ASP A 321 -12.93 -2.49 1.17
N SER A 322 -12.28 -3.06 2.19
CA SER A 322 -11.43 -4.25 2.06
C SER A 322 -12.20 -5.53 1.73
N ILE A 323 -13.53 -5.55 1.96
CA ILE A 323 -14.37 -6.74 1.77
C ILE A 323 -15.50 -6.57 0.76
N LYS A 324 -16.13 -5.39 0.66
CA LYS A 324 -17.42 -5.21 -0.04
C LYS A 324 -17.39 -5.64 -1.50
N TRP A 325 -16.28 -5.40 -2.20
CA TRP A 325 -16.14 -5.71 -3.62
C TRP A 325 -15.80 -7.18 -3.87
N ARG A 326 -15.10 -7.83 -2.93
CA ARG A 326 -14.61 -9.21 -3.06
C ARG A 326 -15.52 -10.24 -2.40
N LEU A 327 -16.34 -9.81 -1.45
CA LEU A 327 -17.27 -10.66 -0.68
C LEU A 327 -16.55 -11.91 -0.14
N GLY A 328 -17.09 -13.10 -0.37
CA GLY A 328 -16.50 -14.36 0.09
C GLY A 328 -15.06 -14.59 -0.35
N THR A 329 -14.65 -14.07 -1.51
CA THR A 329 -13.27 -14.20 -2.01
C THR A 329 -12.26 -13.35 -1.23
N ALA A 330 -12.71 -12.44 -0.37
CA ALA A 330 -11.86 -11.69 0.55
C ALA A 330 -11.31 -12.55 1.69
N LEU A 331 -12.05 -13.59 2.06
CA LEU A 331 -11.78 -14.42 3.23
C LEU A 331 -10.68 -15.45 2.95
N LEU A 332 -9.72 -15.57 3.87
CA LEU A 332 -8.70 -16.62 3.86
C LEU A 332 -9.33 -18.01 3.97
N ALA A 333 -10.43 -18.15 4.71
CA ALA A 333 -11.19 -19.39 4.81
C ALA A 333 -11.68 -19.89 3.43
N GLN A 334 -12.00 -18.98 2.50
CA GLN A 334 -12.46 -19.35 1.16
C GLN A 334 -11.37 -20.01 0.32
N GLU A 335 -10.10 -19.65 0.52
CA GLU A 335 -8.95 -20.30 -0.13
C GLU A 335 -8.68 -21.71 0.39
N SER A 336 -9.17 -22.01 1.58
CA SER A 336 -9.05 -23.34 2.17
C SER A 336 -10.05 -24.33 1.57
N VAL A 337 -11.02 -23.86 0.76
CA VAL A 337 -12.07 -24.66 0.14
C VAL A 337 -11.65 -25.08 -1.27
N SER A 338 -11.75 -26.37 -1.55
CA SER A 338 -11.65 -26.94 -2.88
C SER A 338 -12.82 -27.88 -3.13
N GLN A 339 -13.54 -27.69 -4.25
CA GLN A 339 -14.85 -28.30 -4.45
C GLN A 339 -15.73 -28.02 -3.22
N SER A 340 -16.20 -29.03 -2.50
CA SER A 340 -17.00 -28.88 -1.28
C SER A 340 -16.23 -29.21 0.00
N VAL A 341 -14.90 -29.31 -0.05
CA VAL A 341 -14.09 -29.72 1.09
C VAL A 341 -13.11 -28.61 1.47
N SER A 342 -13.09 -28.26 2.76
CA SER A 342 -12.16 -27.33 3.37
C SER A 342 -11.09 -28.08 4.17
N ILE A 343 -9.85 -27.62 4.06
CA ILE A 343 -8.75 -28.04 4.95
C ILE A 343 -9.02 -27.56 6.39
N PRO A 344 -8.28 -28.07 7.41
CA PRO A 344 -8.47 -27.61 8.78
C PRO A 344 -8.28 -26.10 8.90
N LEU A 345 -9.28 -25.41 9.44
CA LEU A 345 -9.16 -24.00 9.79
C LEU A 345 -8.47 -23.84 11.16
N SER A 346 -7.90 -22.66 11.38
CA SER A 346 -7.38 -22.27 12.70
C SER A 346 -8.54 -22.16 13.70
N PRO A 347 -8.34 -22.49 14.99
CA PRO A 347 -9.34 -22.17 16.03
C PRO A 347 -9.55 -20.66 16.22
N TYR A 348 -8.66 -19.83 15.67
CA TYR A 348 -8.73 -18.36 15.69
C TYR A 348 -8.86 -17.80 14.26
N GLN A 349 -9.56 -18.51 13.37
CA GLN A 349 -9.67 -18.13 11.95
C GLN A 349 -10.21 -16.71 11.79
N TRP A 350 -11.25 -16.33 12.54
CA TRP A 350 -11.82 -14.98 12.46
C TRP A 350 -10.82 -13.87 12.78
N GLN A 351 -9.84 -14.12 13.67
CA GLN A 351 -8.79 -13.16 13.99
C GLN A 351 -7.81 -13.02 12.83
N LEU A 352 -7.50 -14.13 12.14
CA LEU A 352 -6.69 -14.12 10.93
C LEU A 352 -7.40 -13.36 9.80
N GLU A 353 -8.72 -13.53 9.66
CA GLU A 353 -9.52 -12.75 8.71
C GLU A 353 -9.45 -11.26 9.01
N ALA A 354 -9.69 -10.86 10.26
CA ALA A 354 -9.64 -9.46 10.68
C ALA A 354 -8.24 -8.86 10.43
N SER A 355 -7.18 -9.61 10.73
CA SER A 355 -5.80 -9.18 10.48
C SER A 355 -5.51 -9.03 8.99
N GLN A 356 -6.03 -9.93 8.15
CA GLN A 356 -5.86 -9.88 6.70
C GLN A 356 -6.63 -8.71 6.09
N LEU A 357 -7.86 -8.45 6.55
CA LEU A 357 -8.64 -7.29 6.11
C LEU A 357 -7.92 -5.98 6.49
N PHE A 358 -7.39 -5.89 7.72
CA PHE A 358 -6.61 -4.73 8.14
C PHE A 358 -5.35 -4.53 7.27
N ALA A 359 -4.56 -5.58 7.06
CA ALA A 359 -3.38 -5.51 6.21
C ALA A 359 -3.72 -5.15 4.75
N THR A 360 -4.85 -5.64 4.24
CA THR A 360 -5.38 -5.29 2.91
C THR A 360 -5.71 -3.79 2.85
N SER A 361 -6.39 -3.26 3.86
CA SER A 361 -6.70 -1.83 3.97
C SER A 361 -5.42 -0.96 3.96
N LEU A 362 -4.35 -1.41 4.62
CA LEU A 362 -3.06 -0.71 4.64
C LEU A 362 -2.36 -0.75 3.26
N ALA A 363 -2.37 -1.90 2.60
CA ALA A 363 -1.88 -2.01 1.23
C ALA A 363 -2.69 -1.13 0.27
N ARG A 364 -4.00 -0.99 0.50
CA ARG A 364 -4.89 -0.10 -0.26
C ARG A 364 -4.45 1.36 -0.14
N ILE A 365 -3.97 1.82 1.02
CA ILE A 365 -3.41 3.18 1.18
C ILE A 365 -2.26 3.42 0.19
N GLN A 366 -1.33 2.46 0.09
CA GLN A 366 -0.16 2.60 -0.79
C GLN A 366 -0.56 2.59 -2.27
N TYR A 367 -1.53 1.74 -2.64
CA TYR A 367 -2.09 1.71 -3.98
C TYR A 367 -2.86 2.99 -4.32
N ASP A 368 -3.70 3.51 -3.42
CA ASP A 368 -4.45 4.74 -3.67
C ASP A 368 -3.51 5.96 -3.76
N ALA A 369 -2.43 6.02 -2.97
CA ALA A 369 -1.39 7.03 -3.12
C ALA A 369 -0.72 6.97 -4.51
N TRP A 370 -0.37 5.76 -4.96
CA TRP A 370 0.20 5.54 -6.29
C TRP A 370 -0.78 5.92 -7.40
N LYS A 371 -2.05 5.51 -7.28
CA LYS A 371 -3.15 5.79 -8.21
C LYS A 371 -3.37 7.28 -8.41
N ILE A 372 -3.40 8.05 -7.31
CA ILE A 372 -3.52 9.51 -7.34
C ILE A 372 -2.29 10.13 -8.03
N ALA A 373 -1.10 9.62 -7.73
CA ALA A 373 0.15 10.14 -8.28
C ALA A 373 0.37 9.82 -9.76
N THR A 374 -0.20 8.72 -10.27
CA THR A 374 -0.10 8.32 -11.68
C THR A 374 -1.27 8.84 -12.51
N GLY A 375 -2.44 9.05 -11.91
CA GLY A 375 -3.67 9.36 -12.62
C GLY A 375 -4.31 8.13 -13.27
N GLU A 376 -4.11 6.94 -12.68
CA GLU A 376 -4.58 5.64 -13.24
C GLU A 376 -6.07 5.65 -13.63
N ASP A 377 -6.89 6.40 -12.91
CA ASP A 377 -8.35 6.44 -13.07
C ASP A 377 -8.84 7.47 -14.09
N ARG A 378 -7.97 8.32 -14.64
CA ARG A 378 -8.34 9.44 -15.51
C ARG A 378 -9.11 9.04 -16.76
N GLU A 379 -8.66 7.99 -17.44
CA GLU A 379 -9.20 7.56 -18.73
C GLU A 379 -10.37 6.58 -18.57
N ARG A 380 -10.78 6.29 -17.33
CA ARG A 380 -11.88 5.36 -17.06
C ARG A 380 -13.22 6.05 -17.36
N PRO A 381 -14.14 5.39 -18.08
CA PRO A 381 -15.48 5.93 -18.33
C PRO A 381 -16.20 6.27 -17.02
N GLY A 382 -16.85 7.43 -16.98
CA GLY A 382 -17.62 7.89 -15.80
C GLY A 382 -16.78 8.54 -14.70
N TYR A 383 -15.46 8.54 -14.79
CA TYR A 383 -14.61 9.20 -13.81
C TYR A 383 -14.45 10.70 -14.10
N VAL A 384 -14.47 11.51 -13.04
CA VAL A 384 -14.29 12.96 -13.08
C VAL A 384 -13.20 13.38 -12.09
N GLU A 385 -12.47 14.45 -12.42
CA GLU A 385 -11.48 15.01 -11.52
C GLU A 385 -12.17 15.77 -10.39
N VAL A 386 -11.95 15.32 -9.15
CA VAL A 386 -12.46 15.95 -7.92
C VAL A 386 -11.33 16.51 -7.06
N THR A 387 -10.13 16.67 -7.64
CA THR A 387 -8.99 17.28 -6.95
C THR A 387 -9.38 18.68 -6.45
N PRO A 388 -9.24 18.97 -5.14
CA PRO A 388 -9.46 20.31 -4.60
C PRO A 388 -8.58 21.35 -5.31
N GLU A 389 -9.10 22.57 -5.49
CA GLU A 389 -8.40 23.66 -6.21
C GLU A 389 -6.99 23.90 -5.65
N GLU A 390 -6.86 23.85 -4.32
CA GLU A 390 -5.59 24.08 -3.62
C GLU A 390 -4.55 23.00 -3.90
N ALA A 391 -4.98 21.79 -4.26
CA ALA A 391 -4.13 20.64 -4.58
C ALA A 391 -3.98 20.38 -6.09
N ARG A 392 -4.83 20.98 -6.94
CA ARG A 392 -4.86 20.70 -8.38
C ARG A 392 -3.54 21.03 -9.05
N GLY A 393 -3.01 20.09 -9.82
CA GLY A 393 -1.69 20.18 -10.45
C GLY A 393 -0.48 20.17 -9.50
N ARG A 394 -0.69 20.21 -8.18
CA ARG A 394 0.36 20.21 -7.15
C ARG A 394 0.62 18.83 -6.54
N LEU A 395 -0.24 17.85 -6.79
CA LEU A 395 -0.02 16.47 -6.35
C LEU A 395 1.09 15.76 -7.15
N CYS A 396 1.41 16.27 -8.34
CA CYS A 396 2.37 15.68 -9.25
C CYS A 396 3.77 15.81 -8.64
N ARG A 397 4.60 14.77 -8.75
CA ARG A 397 5.95 14.72 -8.18
C ARG A 397 6.02 14.72 -6.65
N LEU A 398 4.90 14.53 -5.96
CA LEU A 398 4.89 14.29 -4.52
C LEU A 398 5.00 12.82 -4.14
N TYR A 399 5.07 11.90 -5.10
CA TYR A 399 5.09 10.46 -4.83
C TYR A 399 6.41 9.83 -5.27
N LYS A 400 7.08 9.15 -4.34
CA LYS A 400 8.25 8.30 -4.59
C LYS A 400 7.87 6.82 -4.53
N PHE A 401 8.45 6.04 -5.43
CA PHE A 401 8.22 4.61 -5.55
C PHE A 401 9.52 3.90 -5.94
N LYS A 402 9.55 2.57 -5.90
CA LYS A 402 10.70 1.81 -6.37
C LYS A 402 10.44 1.33 -7.80
N SER A 403 11.32 1.69 -8.73
CA SER A 403 11.23 1.28 -10.13
C SER A 403 12.20 0.14 -10.43
N SER A 404 11.79 -0.85 -11.20
CA SER A 404 12.72 -1.84 -11.77
C SER A 404 13.67 -1.25 -12.80
N ASP A 405 13.23 -0.18 -13.46
CA ASP A 405 13.82 0.33 -14.71
C ASP A 405 14.89 1.40 -14.47
N TYR A 406 14.88 1.99 -13.27
CA TYR A 406 15.82 3.03 -12.88
C TYR A 406 16.64 2.60 -11.67
N THR A 407 17.96 2.76 -11.78
CA THR A 407 18.90 2.68 -10.67
C THR A 407 19.56 4.03 -10.48
N ASN A 408 19.44 4.59 -9.27
CA ASN A 408 20.17 5.78 -8.89
C ASN A 408 21.66 5.43 -8.81
N ILE A 409 22.45 6.21 -9.56
CA ILE A 409 23.90 6.05 -9.66
C ILE A 409 24.54 7.06 -8.71
N ASN A 410 25.43 6.61 -7.83
CA ASN A 410 26.27 7.53 -7.07
C ASN A 410 27.20 8.28 -8.04
N LEU A 411 26.88 9.56 -8.31
CA LEU A 411 27.62 10.39 -9.26
C LEU A 411 29.11 10.53 -8.89
N ALA A 412 29.43 10.63 -7.59
CA ALA A 412 30.80 10.76 -7.14
C ALA A 412 31.63 9.51 -7.45
N ALA A 413 31.04 8.33 -7.26
CA ALA A 413 31.68 7.07 -7.64
C ALA A 413 31.77 6.92 -9.17
N PHE A 414 30.67 7.23 -9.88
CA PHE A 414 30.60 7.12 -11.35
C PHE A 414 31.61 8.02 -12.06
N VAL A 415 31.84 9.24 -11.56
CA VAL A 415 32.80 10.19 -12.12
C VAL A 415 34.21 9.97 -11.55
N GLY A 416 34.31 9.69 -10.25
CA GLY A 416 35.60 9.53 -9.56
C GLY A 416 36.40 8.32 -10.02
N LEU A 417 35.74 7.22 -10.36
CA LEU A 417 36.39 5.98 -10.82
C LEU A 417 37.14 6.15 -12.16
N PRO A 418 36.51 6.64 -13.23
CA PRO A 418 37.21 6.94 -14.49
C PRO A 418 38.35 7.94 -14.30
N LEU A 419 38.13 9.01 -13.52
CA LEU A 419 39.16 10.02 -13.27
C LEU A 419 40.38 9.43 -12.54
N LEU A 420 40.15 8.56 -11.57
CA LEU A 420 41.23 7.85 -10.88
C LEU A 420 41.99 6.96 -11.86
N ALA A 421 41.30 6.17 -12.69
CA ALA A 421 41.93 5.31 -13.69
C ALA A 421 42.79 6.08 -14.70
N ILE A 422 42.30 7.22 -15.20
CA ILE A 422 43.04 8.12 -16.10
C ILE A 422 44.30 8.64 -15.39
N THR A 423 44.16 9.05 -14.13
CA THR A 423 45.30 9.55 -13.33
C THR A 423 46.37 8.47 -13.16
N ILE A 424 45.97 7.22 -12.87
CA ILE A 424 46.89 6.08 -12.76
C ILE A 424 47.62 5.83 -14.08
N PHE A 425 46.89 5.85 -15.19
CA PHE A 425 47.45 5.62 -16.51
C PHE A 425 48.52 6.65 -16.87
N VAL A 426 48.23 7.94 -16.66
CA VAL A 426 49.17 9.04 -16.91
C VAL A 426 50.43 8.89 -16.04
N LEU A 427 50.26 8.64 -14.73
CA LEU A 427 51.38 8.46 -13.81
C LEU A 427 52.23 7.22 -14.14
N SER A 428 51.62 6.14 -14.64
CA SER A 428 52.32 4.93 -15.06
C SER A 428 53.15 5.13 -16.32
N TRP A 429 52.69 5.99 -17.25
CA TRP A 429 53.39 6.28 -18.49
C TRP A 429 54.69 7.05 -18.24
N ASP A 430 54.64 8.11 -17.45
CA ASP A 430 55.83 8.91 -17.11
C ASP A 430 56.92 8.07 -16.42
N ALA A 431 56.52 7.14 -15.57
CA ALA A 431 57.44 6.20 -14.93
C ALA A 431 58.19 5.30 -15.93
N SER A 432 57.54 4.89 -17.02
CA SER A 432 58.14 4.05 -18.05
C SER A 432 59.15 4.81 -18.94
N VAL A 433 58.86 6.09 -19.23
CA VAL A 433 59.74 6.97 -20.01
C VAL A 433 61.02 7.30 -19.23
N VAL A 434 60.90 7.56 -17.93
CA VAL A 434 62.06 7.85 -17.06
C VAL A 434 62.96 6.61 -16.86
N GLY A 435 62.40 5.40 -16.93
CA GLY A 435 63.15 4.15 -16.83
C GLY A 435 64.05 3.84 -18.04
N LEU A 436 63.70 4.34 -19.23
CA LEU A 436 64.48 4.13 -20.46
C LEU A 436 65.58 5.19 -20.67
N GLY A 437 65.47 6.36 -20.02
CA GLY A 437 66.43 7.47 -20.14
C GLY A 437 67.79 7.28 -19.45
N SER A 438 68.04 6.14 -18.78
CA SER A 438 69.33 5.88 -18.12
C SER A 438 70.32 5.06 -18.96
N ARG A 439 69.99 4.73 -20.22
CA ARG A 439 70.96 4.22 -21.18
C ARG A 439 71.43 5.36 -22.07
N LYS A 440 72.48 6.06 -21.61
CA LYS A 440 73.27 6.99 -22.44
C LYS A 440 73.87 6.18 -23.58
N ASP A 441 73.32 6.31 -24.78
CA ASP A 441 74.10 6.25 -26.00
C ASP A 441 73.73 7.47 -26.86
N GLU A 442 74.77 8.18 -27.25
CA GLU A 442 74.80 9.51 -27.82
C GLU A 442 74.77 9.38 -29.35
N SER A 443 73.66 9.75 -30.00
CA SER A 443 73.65 10.52 -31.25
C SER A 443 72.23 10.67 -31.85
N THR A 444 71.83 11.93 -32.01
CA THR A 444 71.03 12.50 -33.13
C THR A 444 69.76 11.78 -33.62
N ALA A 445 68.60 12.37 -33.32
CA ALA A 445 67.74 13.05 -34.30
C ALA A 445 66.42 13.45 -33.61
N SER A 446 66.03 14.71 -33.80
CA SER A 446 64.80 15.31 -33.29
C SER A 446 63.57 14.78 -34.05
N GLU A 447 62.80 13.90 -33.42
CA GLU A 447 61.40 13.67 -33.77
C GLU A 447 60.49 14.38 -32.75
N PRO A 448 59.35 14.96 -33.19
CA PRO A 448 58.41 15.60 -32.29
C PRO A 448 57.87 14.55 -31.33
N LEU A 449 58.19 14.72 -30.04
CA LEU A 449 57.78 13.81 -28.99
C LEU A 449 56.28 13.56 -29.07
N ILE A 450 55.90 12.29 -29.17
CA ILE A 450 54.56 11.74 -28.94
C ILE A 450 53.91 12.33 -27.66
N ILE A 451 54.71 12.81 -26.71
CA ILE A 451 54.29 13.55 -25.52
C ILE A 451 53.45 14.80 -25.88
N ASP A 452 53.81 15.57 -26.90
CA ASP A 452 53.10 16.81 -27.22
C ASP A 452 51.71 16.52 -27.83
N VAL A 453 51.59 15.39 -28.55
CA VAL A 453 50.32 14.90 -29.10
C VAL A 453 49.42 14.36 -27.99
N ILE A 454 49.97 13.61 -27.04
CA ILE A 454 49.20 13.03 -25.92
C ILE A 454 48.80 14.13 -24.92
N VAL A 455 49.68 15.07 -24.60
CA VAL A 455 49.37 16.22 -23.72
C VAL A 455 48.29 17.09 -24.38
N ARG A 456 48.37 17.36 -25.68
CA ARG A 456 47.27 18.01 -26.40
C ARG A 456 45.98 17.20 -26.35
N PHE A 457 46.03 15.89 -26.58
CA PHE A 457 44.84 15.04 -26.54
C PHE A 457 44.17 15.00 -25.15
N VAL A 458 44.96 14.91 -24.07
CA VAL A 458 44.47 14.95 -22.69
C VAL A 458 43.95 16.33 -22.33
N CYS A 459 44.65 17.40 -22.71
CA CYS A 459 44.17 18.77 -22.56
C CYS A 459 42.88 19.00 -23.34
N ASP A 460 42.75 18.49 -24.56
CA ASP A 460 41.55 18.60 -25.39
C ASP A 460 40.39 17.80 -24.78
N ILE A 461 40.64 16.60 -24.24
CA ILE A 461 39.60 15.84 -23.52
C ILE A 461 39.17 16.57 -22.25
N LEU A 462 40.11 17.07 -21.45
CA LEU A 462 39.81 17.84 -20.24
C LEU A 462 39.12 19.17 -20.57
N LEU A 463 39.49 19.83 -21.67
CA LEU A 463 38.85 21.05 -22.15
C LEU A 463 37.44 20.74 -22.67
N VAL A 464 37.23 19.68 -23.44
CA VAL A 464 35.91 19.24 -23.89
C VAL A 464 35.03 18.83 -22.70
N PHE A 465 35.59 18.15 -21.69
CA PHE A 465 34.85 17.80 -20.47
C PHE A 465 34.51 19.03 -19.64
N THR A 466 35.47 19.92 -19.39
CA THR A 466 35.24 21.14 -18.60
C THR A 466 34.32 22.10 -19.33
N VAL A 467 34.48 22.31 -20.64
CA VAL A 467 33.57 23.09 -21.47
C VAL A 467 32.20 22.43 -21.54
N GLY A 468 32.11 21.10 -21.66
CA GLY A 468 30.85 20.34 -21.66
C GLY A 468 30.11 20.43 -20.32
N ILE A 469 30.83 20.30 -19.20
CA ILE A 469 30.29 20.51 -17.85
C ILE A 469 29.89 21.97 -17.67
N TYR A 470 30.71 22.93 -18.09
CA TYR A 470 30.44 24.36 -17.96
C TYR A 470 29.25 24.81 -18.82
N THR A 471 29.13 24.31 -20.06
CA THR A 471 27.94 24.53 -20.90
C THR A 471 26.73 23.81 -20.34
N GLY A 472 26.86 22.60 -19.80
CA GLY A 472 25.79 21.91 -19.07
C GLY A 472 25.29 22.72 -17.88
N ILE A 473 26.20 23.23 -17.05
CA ILE A 473 25.93 24.08 -15.88
C ILE A 473 25.28 25.40 -16.32
N ILE A 474 25.81 26.09 -17.34
CA ILE A 474 25.20 27.31 -17.89
C ILE A 474 23.79 27.03 -18.42
N THR A 475 23.58 25.90 -19.09
CA THR A 475 22.27 25.52 -19.62
C THR A 475 21.30 25.22 -18.47
N LEU A 476 21.78 24.60 -17.40
CA LEU A 476 21.05 24.38 -16.15
C LEU A 476 20.67 25.71 -15.51
N PHE A 477 21.62 26.65 -15.34
CA PHE A 477 21.39 27.99 -14.79
C PHE A 477 20.48 28.85 -15.67
N ARG A 478 20.55 28.72 -17.01
CA ARG A 478 19.62 29.39 -17.94
C ARG A 478 18.22 28.81 -17.86
N LYS A 479 18.07 27.50 -17.63
CA LYS A 479 16.77 26.86 -17.36
C LYS A 479 16.22 27.29 -15.99
N LEU A 480 17.05 27.29 -14.95
CA LEU A 480 16.70 27.79 -13.61
C LEU A 480 16.31 29.28 -13.65
N GLY A 481 17.07 30.11 -14.35
CA GLY A 481 16.79 31.54 -14.52
C GLY A 481 15.49 31.80 -15.30
N ARG A 482 15.15 30.96 -16.29
CA ARG A 482 13.83 31.01 -16.95
C ARG A 482 12.70 30.58 -16.01
N CYS A 483 12.88 29.50 -15.23
CA CYS A 483 11.90 29.11 -14.21
C CYS A 483 11.69 30.17 -13.13
N ILE A 484 12.72 30.94 -12.74
CA ILE A 484 12.61 32.03 -11.78
C ILE A 484 11.94 33.26 -12.41
N ARG A 485 12.20 33.53 -13.70
CA ARG A 485 11.60 34.66 -14.42
C ARG A 485 10.10 34.46 -14.69
N ASP A 486 9.69 33.23 -15.00
CA ASP A 486 8.28 32.87 -15.21
C ASP A 486 7.47 32.77 -13.90
N ARG A 487 8.12 32.90 -12.73
CA ARG A 487 7.47 32.97 -11.41
C ARG A 487 7.28 34.39 -10.87
N ARG A 488 7.54 35.45 -11.64
CA ARG A 488 7.13 36.79 -11.23
C ARG A 488 5.61 36.93 -11.35
N PRO A 489 4.88 37.22 -10.26
CA PRO A 489 3.45 37.49 -10.35
C PRO A 489 3.22 38.75 -11.20
N ASN A 490 2.30 38.66 -12.16
CA ASN A 490 1.79 39.81 -12.89
C ASN A 490 1.04 40.71 -11.90
N SER A 491 1.76 41.65 -11.29
CA SER A 491 1.19 42.81 -10.62
C SER A 491 0.76 43.83 -11.68
N ASN A 492 -0.37 43.58 -12.34
CA ASN A 492 -1.15 44.57 -13.09
C ASN A 492 -2.54 43.98 -13.39
N LEU A 493 -3.45 44.16 -12.44
CA LEU A 493 -4.90 44.14 -12.64
C LEU A 493 -5.47 45.21 -11.70
N SER A 494 -5.56 46.41 -12.26
CA SER A 494 -6.49 47.47 -11.88
C SER A 494 -7.81 47.26 -12.61
#